data_AF-A0A1Z9HXQ3-F1
#
_entry.id   AF-A0A1Z9HXQ3-F1
#
_cell.length_a   1.000
_cell.length_b   1.000
_cell.length_c   1.000
_cell.angle_alpha   90.00
_cell.angle_beta   90.00
_cell.angle_gamma   90.00
#
_symmetry.space_group_name_H-M   'P 1'
#
loop_
_entity.id
_entity.type
_entity.pdbx_description
1 polymer ?
#
loop_
_entity_poly.entity_id
_entity_poly.type
_entity_poly.pdbx_seq_one_letter_code
_entity_poly.pdbx_strand_id
1 'polypeptide(L)'
;MILGLDISTSITGVTVIDENGNCLYNEMWDTRNKKHFPNLYRKARFIKNKLLDVDDGFCIEKIYIEQSLQSFRSGFSSAKTLSTLSRFNGIVSWLCVETFEIEPEMIAASSARKKVGVKIQKGEKAKEKSFQFVLANEPSFVVEYTKNGNPKPGTMDKSDSWIIAKAGYINWKTKS
;
A
#
# COMPACT_ATOMS: atom_id res chain seq x y z
N MET A 1 1.66 -1.26 -16.97
CA MET A 1 0.87 -0.71 -15.82
C MET A 1 1.71 -0.57 -14.55
N ILE A 2 1.25 0.20 -13.56
CA ILE A 2 1.97 0.49 -12.31
C ILE A 2 1.26 -0.10 -11.10
N LEU A 3 1.96 -0.91 -10.32
CA LEU A 3 1.50 -1.49 -9.05
C LEU A 3 2.02 -0.66 -7.86
N GLY A 4 1.13 -0.23 -6.98
CA GLY A 4 1.46 0.40 -5.70
C GLY A 4 1.01 -0.43 -4.51
N LEU A 5 1.89 -0.63 -3.53
CA LEU A 5 1.60 -1.41 -2.32
C LEU A 5 1.86 -0.60 -1.03
N ASP A 6 0.90 -0.63 -0.10
CA ASP A 6 1.10 -0.26 1.31
C ASP A 6 1.09 -1.55 2.14
N ILE A 7 2.29 -2.03 2.51
CA ILE A 7 2.46 -3.35 3.10
C ILE A 7 2.43 -3.27 4.62
N SER A 8 1.47 -3.97 5.22
CA SER A 8 1.43 -4.22 6.66
C SER A 8 1.12 -5.67 6.96
N THR A 9 1.55 -6.11 8.15
CA THR A 9 1.28 -7.46 8.65
C THR A 9 -0.19 -7.71 8.94
N SER A 10 -1.05 -6.69 8.94
CA SER A 10 -2.48 -6.83 9.19
C SER A 10 -3.28 -6.69 7.91
N ILE A 11 -3.11 -5.59 7.19
CA ILE A 11 -3.82 -5.29 5.95
C ILE A 11 -2.79 -4.75 4.98
N THR A 12 -2.75 -5.28 3.76
CA THR A 12 -1.93 -4.72 2.68
C THR A 12 -2.86 -4.04 1.69
N GLY A 13 -2.67 -2.73 1.49
CA GLY A 13 -3.37 -2.00 0.42
C GLY A 13 -2.70 -2.25 -0.92
N VAL A 14 -3.48 -2.38 -1.98
CA VAL A 14 -2.99 -2.61 -3.34
C VAL A 14 -3.73 -1.72 -4.33
N THR A 15 -2.98 -1.11 -5.25
CA THR A 15 -3.53 -0.31 -6.34
C THR A 15 -2.79 -0.57 -7.65
N VAL A 16 -3.53 -0.73 -8.76
CA VAL A 16 -2.97 -0.74 -10.12
C VAL A 16 -3.46 0.48 -10.88
N ILE A 17 -2.53 1.20 -11.50
CA ILE A 17 -2.79 2.38 -12.33
C ILE A 17 -2.25 2.14 -13.75
N ASP A 18 -2.98 2.59 -14.77
CA ASP A 18 -2.56 2.52 -16.17
C ASP A 18 -1.56 3.64 -16.56
N GLU A 19 -1.09 3.63 -17.80
CA GLU A 19 -0.16 4.61 -18.36
C GLU A 19 -0.73 6.04 -18.51
N ASN A 20 -2.06 6.17 -18.41
CA ASN A 20 -2.80 7.43 -18.44
C ASN A 20 -3.07 7.97 -17.03
N GLY A 21 -2.78 7.18 -15.99
CA GLY A 21 -2.98 7.54 -14.61
C GLY A 21 -4.37 7.17 -14.06
N ASN A 22 -5.14 6.34 -14.75
CA ASN A 22 -6.44 5.83 -14.29
C ASN A 22 -6.24 4.64 -13.34
N CYS A 23 -7.02 4.61 -12.26
CA CYS A 23 -7.03 3.49 -11.32
C CYS A 23 -7.87 2.32 -11.89
N LEU A 24 -7.22 1.18 -12.16
CA LEU A 24 -7.85 -0.02 -12.71
C LEU A 24 -8.26 -1.01 -11.62
N TYR A 25 -7.52 -1.04 -10.52
CA TYR A 25 -7.74 -1.95 -9.41
C TYR A 25 -7.31 -1.28 -8.12
N ASN A 26 -8.15 -1.35 -7.08
CA ASN A 26 -7.84 -0.80 -5.77
C ASN A 26 -8.55 -1.60 -4.70
N GLU A 27 -7.78 -2.34 -3.90
CA GLU A 27 -8.28 -3.33 -2.95
C GLU A 27 -7.44 -3.38 -1.67
N MET A 28 -7.90 -4.20 -0.73
CA MET A 28 -7.19 -4.47 0.52
C MET A 28 -7.13 -5.97 0.82
N TRP A 29 -5.95 -6.45 1.17
CA TRP A 29 -5.68 -7.85 1.51
C TRP A 29 -5.58 -8.02 3.02
N ASP A 30 -6.66 -8.51 3.64
CA ASP A 30 -6.80 -8.63 5.09
C ASP A 30 -6.24 -9.96 5.62
N THR A 31 -5.21 -9.87 6.45
CA THR A 31 -4.55 -11.00 7.11
C THR A 31 -4.63 -10.95 8.64
N ARG A 32 -5.62 -10.23 9.19
CA ARG A 32 -5.77 -10.06 10.65
C ARG A 32 -6.26 -11.30 11.37
N ASN A 33 -7.02 -12.18 10.70
CA ASN A 33 -7.57 -13.37 11.33
C ASN A 33 -6.48 -14.38 11.71
N LYS A 34 -6.13 -14.41 13.01
CA LYS A 34 -5.04 -15.26 13.54
C LYS A 34 -5.29 -16.76 13.38
N LYS A 35 -6.54 -17.22 13.22
CA LYS A 35 -6.83 -18.63 12.94
C LYS A 35 -6.36 -19.05 11.55
N HIS A 36 -6.55 -18.17 10.55
CA HIS A 36 -6.10 -18.40 9.18
C HIS A 36 -4.64 -17.96 8.96
N PHE A 37 -4.19 -16.94 9.68
CA PHE A 37 -2.88 -16.31 9.52
C PHE A 37 -2.08 -16.28 10.82
N PRO A 38 -1.72 -17.46 11.38
CA PRO A 38 -1.06 -17.55 12.68
C PRO A 38 0.39 -17.02 12.69
N ASN A 39 1.03 -16.93 11.53
CA ASN A 39 2.42 -16.48 11.40
C ASN A 39 2.66 -15.73 10.07
N LEU A 40 3.82 -15.06 9.96
CA LEU A 40 4.16 -14.27 8.76
C LEU A 40 4.23 -15.10 7.49
N TYR A 41 4.61 -16.37 7.55
CA TYR A 41 4.73 -17.23 6.37
C TYR A 41 3.36 -17.57 5.77
N ARG A 42 2.35 -17.81 6.62
CA ARG A 42 0.96 -17.98 6.16
C ARG A 42 0.42 -16.71 5.52
N LYS A 43 0.77 -15.54 6.07
CA LYS A 43 0.46 -14.24 5.46
C LYS A 43 1.14 -14.07 4.11
N ALA A 44 2.45 -14.33 4.05
CA ALA A 44 3.25 -14.23 2.84
C ALA A 44 2.72 -15.15 1.72
N ARG A 45 2.34 -16.39 2.04
CA ARG A 45 1.73 -17.30 1.06
C ARG A 45 0.41 -16.76 0.50
N PHE A 46 -0.42 -16.17 1.35
CA PHE A 46 -1.66 -15.53 0.89
C PHE A 46 -1.38 -14.33 0.00
N ILE A 47 -0.44 -13.46 0.38
CA ILE A 47 -0.01 -12.33 -0.44
C ILE A 47 0.57 -12.81 -1.78
N LYS A 48 1.40 -13.86 -1.80
CA LYS A 48 1.93 -14.45 -3.05
C LYS A 48 0.82 -14.84 -4.01
N ASN A 49 -0.19 -15.58 -3.53
CA ASN A 49 -1.34 -15.94 -4.37
C ASN A 49 -2.07 -14.71 -4.90
N LYS A 50 -2.19 -13.66 -4.08
CA LYS A 50 -2.82 -12.41 -4.51
C LYS A 50 -1.98 -11.60 -5.51
N LEU A 51 -0.66 -11.67 -5.43
CA LEU A 51 0.23 -11.09 -6.44
C LEU A 51 0.11 -11.85 -7.75
N LEU A 52 0.00 -13.19 -7.72
CA LEU A 52 -0.28 -14.00 -8.92
C LEU A 52 -1.64 -13.64 -9.55
N ASP A 53 -2.70 -13.48 -8.74
CA ASP A 53 -3.99 -12.99 -9.25
C ASP A 53 -3.87 -11.62 -9.95
N VAL A 54 -2.97 -10.75 -9.48
CA VAL A 54 -2.68 -9.45 -10.09
C VAL A 54 -1.87 -9.60 -11.37
N ASP A 55 -0.88 -10.48 -11.40
CA ASP A 55 -0.06 -10.76 -12.59
C ASP A 55 -0.90 -11.33 -13.74
N ASP A 56 -1.78 -12.28 -13.43
CA ASP A 56 -2.72 -12.87 -14.39
C ASP A 56 -3.71 -11.82 -14.96
N GLY A 57 -4.05 -10.79 -14.16
CA GLY A 57 -5.04 -9.78 -14.51
C GLY A 57 -4.49 -8.49 -15.14
N PHE A 58 -3.21 -8.18 -14.93
CA PHE A 58 -2.63 -6.89 -15.27
C PHE A 58 -1.18 -7.03 -15.76
N CYS A 59 -0.85 -6.35 -16.87
CA CYS A 59 0.53 -6.26 -17.34
C CYS A 59 1.32 -5.23 -16.51
N ILE A 60 1.89 -5.67 -15.38
CA ILE A 60 2.66 -4.83 -14.48
C ILE A 60 4.06 -4.59 -15.05
N GLU A 61 4.47 -3.32 -15.12
CA GLU A 61 5.78 -2.87 -15.65
C GLU A 61 6.62 -2.12 -14.62
N LYS A 62 5.97 -1.57 -13.58
CA LYS A 62 6.60 -0.84 -12.48
C LYS A 62 5.91 -1.18 -11.17
N ILE A 63 6.70 -1.34 -10.11
CA ILE A 63 6.21 -1.63 -8.77
C ILE A 63 6.78 -0.58 -7.81
N TYR A 64 5.90 0.02 -7.01
CA TYR A 64 6.26 0.98 -5.97
C TYR A 64 5.71 0.52 -4.61
N ILE A 65 6.54 0.58 -3.58
CA ILE A 65 6.19 0.09 -2.25
C ILE A 65 6.43 1.18 -1.19
N GLU A 66 5.51 1.33 -0.23
CA GLU A 66 5.75 2.18 0.94
C GLU A 66 6.98 1.69 1.73
N GLN A 67 7.94 2.60 1.95
CA GLN A 67 9.12 2.32 2.75
C GLN A 67 8.76 2.13 4.23
N SER A 68 9.20 1.01 4.83
CA SER A 68 9.04 0.77 6.27
C SER A 68 9.77 1.81 7.12
N LEU A 69 9.12 2.30 8.17
CA LEU A 69 9.70 3.24 9.13
C LEU A 69 10.90 2.63 9.85
N GLN A 70 12.06 3.30 9.78
CA GLN A 70 13.29 2.89 10.47
C GLN A 70 13.49 3.57 11.85
N SER A 71 12.47 4.28 12.38
CA SER A 71 12.66 5.13 13.56
C SER A 71 12.50 4.36 14.87
N PHE A 72 13.63 3.97 15.48
CA PHE A 72 13.70 3.48 16.86
C PHE A 72 13.77 4.67 17.83
N ARG A 73 12.66 5.38 18.03
CA ARG A 73 12.57 6.47 19.03
C ARG A 73 11.62 6.09 20.15
N SER A 74 11.89 6.55 21.36
CA SER A 74 10.98 6.38 22.51
C SER A 74 9.61 7.03 22.21
N GLY A 75 8.53 6.33 22.56
CA GLY A 75 7.15 6.78 22.30
C GLY A 75 6.52 6.31 20.98
N PHE A 76 7.25 5.54 20.16
CA PHE A 76 6.73 4.91 18.92
C PHE A 76 6.42 3.41 19.09
N SER A 77 5.96 2.78 18.01
CA SER A 77 5.76 1.32 17.93
C SER A 77 6.95 0.56 18.51
N SER A 78 6.68 -0.53 19.25
CA SER A 78 7.74 -1.33 19.87
C SER A 78 8.78 -1.79 18.83
N ALA A 79 10.05 -1.94 19.24
CA ALA A 79 11.11 -2.45 18.38
C ALA A 79 10.73 -3.79 17.72
N LYS A 80 9.98 -4.64 18.45
CA LYS A 80 9.41 -5.90 17.94
C LYS A 80 8.42 -5.67 16.80
N THR A 81 7.52 -4.69 16.92
CA THR A 81 6.55 -4.35 15.88
C THR A 81 7.26 -3.82 14.64
N LEU A 82 8.20 -2.89 14.80
CA LEU A 82 8.98 -2.32 13.69
C LEU A 82 9.79 -3.38 12.96
N SER A 83 10.51 -4.24 13.69
CA SER A 83 11.26 -5.36 13.11
C SER A 83 10.34 -6.35 12.37
N THR A 84 9.16 -6.64 12.92
CA THR A 84 8.18 -7.52 12.26
C THR A 84 7.66 -6.91 10.97
N LEU A 85 7.36 -5.61 10.97
CA LEU A 85 6.89 -4.89 9.79
C LEU A 85 7.97 -4.86 8.71
N SER A 86 9.19 -4.44 9.03
CA SER A 86 10.31 -4.40 8.08
C SER A 86 10.62 -5.78 7.49
N ARG A 87 10.58 -6.84 8.32
CA ARG A 87 10.76 -8.21 7.84
C ARG A 87 9.66 -8.61 6.87
N PHE A 88 8.41 -8.27 7.17
CA PHE A 88 7.29 -8.63 6.30
C PHE A 88 7.28 -7.82 4.99
N ASN A 89 7.62 -6.53 5.06
CA ASN A 89 7.82 -5.68 3.90
C ASN A 89 8.90 -6.28 2.98
N GLY A 90 10.07 -6.65 3.53
CA GLY A 90 11.12 -7.33 2.75
C GLY A 90 10.68 -8.67 2.13
N ILE A 91 9.89 -9.49 2.84
CA ILE A 91 9.33 -10.73 2.28
C ILE A 91 8.42 -10.42 1.08
N VAL A 92 7.52 -9.46 1.20
CA VAL A 92 6.57 -9.13 0.13
C VAL A 92 7.27 -8.44 -1.04
N SER A 93 8.29 -7.61 -0.80
CA SER A 93 9.15 -7.05 -1.85
C SER A 93 9.85 -8.16 -2.64
N TRP A 94 10.40 -9.17 -1.95
CA TRP A 94 10.98 -10.34 -2.63
C TRP A 94 9.94 -11.12 -3.44
N LEU A 95 8.73 -11.30 -2.89
CA LEU A 95 7.64 -11.94 -3.63
C LEU A 95 7.26 -11.16 -4.91
N CYS A 96 7.39 -9.84 -4.92
CA CYS A 96 7.18 -9.05 -6.13
C CYS A 96 8.23 -9.39 -7.20
N VAL A 97 9.51 -9.48 -6.82
CA VAL A 97 10.59 -9.88 -7.74
C VAL A 97 10.32 -11.27 -8.32
N GLU A 98 9.96 -12.23 -7.47
CA GLU A 98 9.70 -13.62 -7.88
C GLU A 98 8.44 -13.77 -8.74
N THR A 99 7.47 -12.85 -8.62
CA THR A 99 6.19 -12.96 -9.34
C THR A 99 6.22 -12.20 -10.65
N PHE A 100 6.77 -10.97 -10.64
CA PHE A 100 6.71 -10.05 -11.78
C PHE A 100 8.06 -9.86 -12.49
N GLU A 101 9.14 -10.47 -11.98
CA GLU A 101 10.52 -10.24 -12.45
C GLU A 101 10.93 -8.75 -12.42
N ILE A 102 10.30 -7.96 -11.54
CA ILE A 102 10.51 -6.52 -11.40
C ILE A 102 10.97 -6.19 -9.98
N GLU A 103 12.08 -5.47 -9.87
CA GLU A 103 12.55 -4.91 -8.61
C GLU A 103 11.67 -3.72 -8.17
N PRO A 104 11.05 -3.76 -6.98
CA PRO A 104 10.20 -2.68 -6.51
C PRO A 104 11.01 -1.45 -6.06
N GLU A 105 10.54 -0.26 -6.45
CA GLU A 105 11.08 1.02 -5.99
C GLU A 105 10.40 1.44 -4.67
N MET A 106 11.20 1.70 -3.63
CA MET A 106 10.68 2.12 -2.33
C MET A 106 10.39 3.63 -2.30
N ILE A 107 9.21 4.03 -1.81
CA ILE A 107 8.85 5.44 -1.62
C ILE A 107 8.51 5.69 -0.16
N ALA A 108 9.14 6.69 0.45
CA ALA A 108 8.75 7.16 1.79
C ALA A 108 7.33 7.76 1.76
N ALA A 109 6.48 7.39 2.73
CA ALA A 109 5.08 7.84 2.79
C ALA A 109 4.92 9.37 2.75
N SER A 110 5.80 10.11 3.44
CA SER A 110 5.80 11.58 3.40
C SER A 110 6.11 12.15 2.01
N SER A 111 7.08 11.55 1.32
CA SER A 111 7.45 11.92 -0.05
C SER A 111 6.33 11.60 -1.04
N ALA A 112 5.69 10.44 -0.91
CA ALA A 112 4.55 10.05 -1.76
C ALA A 112 3.39 11.04 -1.61
N ARG A 113 2.97 11.32 -0.37
CA ARG A 113 1.92 12.29 -0.05
C ARG A 113 2.22 13.67 -0.61
N LYS A 114 3.42 14.19 -0.38
CA LYS A 114 3.85 15.49 -0.92
C LYS A 114 3.78 15.52 -2.45
N LYS A 115 4.23 14.43 -3.10
CA LYS A 115 4.29 14.32 -4.56
C LYS A 115 2.91 14.32 -5.21
N VAL A 116 1.93 13.66 -4.56
CA VAL A 116 0.54 13.61 -5.02
C VAL A 116 -0.23 14.90 -4.68
N GLY A 117 0.33 15.77 -3.82
CA GLY A 117 -0.26 17.06 -3.46
C GLY A 117 -1.00 17.06 -2.11
N VAL A 118 -0.89 15.99 -1.33
CA VAL A 118 -1.47 15.92 0.02
C VAL A 118 -0.68 16.83 0.96
N LYS A 119 -1.31 17.93 1.39
CA LYS A 119 -0.74 18.86 2.38
C LYS A 119 -1.12 18.39 3.79
N ILE A 120 -0.11 18.06 4.59
CA ILE A 120 -0.28 17.69 6.01
C ILE A 120 0.30 18.81 6.87
N GLN A 121 -0.52 19.44 7.70
CA GLN A 121 -0.08 20.43 8.67
C GLN A 121 0.40 19.76 9.97
N LYS A 122 1.19 20.47 10.76
CA LYS A 122 1.68 19.97 12.05
C LYS A 122 0.50 19.70 12.99
N GLY A 123 0.43 18.50 13.53
CA GLY A 123 -0.65 18.06 14.44
C GLY A 123 -1.82 17.36 13.74
N GLU A 124 -1.88 17.37 12.40
CA GLU A 124 -2.90 16.64 11.67
C GLU A 124 -2.57 15.14 11.56
N LYS A 125 -3.61 14.31 11.58
CA LYS A 125 -3.48 12.88 11.36
C LYS A 125 -3.28 12.60 9.87
N ALA A 126 -2.05 12.27 9.51
CA ALA A 126 -1.62 12.06 8.12
C ALA A 126 -2.50 11.04 7.36
N LYS A 127 -2.83 9.89 7.98
CA LYS A 127 -3.67 8.86 7.33
C LYS A 127 -5.10 9.36 7.07
N GLU A 128 -5.70 10.11 7.99
CA GLU A 128 -7.05 10.67 7.79
C GLU A 128 -7.07 11.70 6.66
N LYS A 129 -6.08 12.58 6.60
CA LYS A 129 -5.95 13.57 5.50
C LYS A 129 -5.70 12.91 4.15
N SER A 130 -4.88 11.87 4.14
CA SER A 130 -4.63 11.06 2.95
C SER A 130 -5.93 10.45 2.42
N PHE A 131 -6.70 9.80 3.30
CA PHE A 131 -7.99 9.24 2.95
C PHE A 131 -8.98 10.29 2.41
N GLN A 132 -9.13 11.43 3.08
CA GLN A 132 -10.02 12.51 2.61
C GLN A 132 -9.58 13.08 1.25
N PHE A 133 -8.26 13.20 1.04
CA PHE A 133 -7.74 13.64 -0.26
C PHE A 133 -8.12 12.65 -1.37
N VAL A 134 -7.93 11.35 -1.14
CA VAL A 134 -8.27 10.32 -2.14
C VAL A 134 -9.77 10.34 -2.43
N LEU A 135 -10.63 10.42 -1.42
CA LEU A 135 -12.08 10.51 -1.62
C LEU A 135 -12.51 11.72 -2.47
N ALA A 136 -11.82 12.85 -2.31
CA ALA A 136 -12.15 14.07 -3.04
C ALA A 136 -11.61 14.08 -4.49
N ASN A 137 -10.59 13.26 -4.81
CA ASN A 137 -9.83 13.36 -6.07
C ASN A 137 -9.84 12.07 -6.91
N GLU A 138 -10.27 10.94 -6.37
CA GLU A 138 -10.37 9.67 -7.10
C GLU A 138 -11.83 9.17 -7.09
N PRO A 139 -12.62 9.48 -8.12
CA PRO A 139 -14.03 9.05 -8.21
C PRO A 139 -14.22 7.53 -8.23
N SER A 140 -13.22 6.77 -8.68
CA SER A 140 -13.28 5.30 -8.67
C SER A 140 -13.00 4.68 -7.29
N PHE A 141 -12.64 5.48 -6.30
CA PHE A 141 -12.36 5.01 -4.95
C PHE A 141 -13.65 4.64 -4.21
N VAL A 142 -13.96 3.35 -4.16
CA VAL A 142 -15.14 2.84 -3.47
C VAL A 142 -14.86 2.64 -1.97
N VAL A 143 -15.70 3.25 -1.13
CA VAL A 143 -15.73 3.04 0.32
C VAL A 143 -16.88 2.13 0.71
N GLU A 144 -16.54 1.00 1.32
CA GLU A 144 -17.51 0.20 2.05
C GLU A 144 -17.66 0.70 3.48
N TYR A 145 -18.90 0.81 3.94
CA TYR A 145 -19.22 1.20 5.31
C TYR A 145 -19.75 0.01 6.12
N THR A 146 -19.36 -0.03 7.38
CA THR A 146 -19.93 -0.97 8.37
C THR A 146 -21.37 -0.60 8.70
N LYS A 147 -22.10 -1.49 9.36
CA LYS A 147 -23.47 -1.23 9.86
C LYS A 147 -23.56 0.03 10.74
N ASN A 148 -22.45 0.40 11.39
CA ASN A 148 -22.37 1.56 12.28
C ASN A 148 -21.97 2.86 11.54
N GLY A 149 -21.91 2.85 10.20
CA GLY A 149 -21.56 4.01 9.38
C GLY A 149 -20.07 4.35 9.31
N ASN A 150 -19.19 3.57 9.97
CA ASN A 150 -17.74 3.76 9.87
C ASN A 150 -17.19 3.08 8.61
N PRO A 151 -16.18 3.66 7.92
CA PRO A 151 -15.47 2.96 6.86
C PRO A 151 -14.98 1.58 7.34
N LYS A 152 -15.10 0.58 6.48
CA LYS A 152 -14.64 -0.77 6.77
C LYS A 152 -13.16 -0.75 7.16
N PRO A 153 -12.74 -1.54 8.16
CA PRO A 153 -11.32 -1.60 8.51
C PRO A 153 -10.48 -2.01 7.30
N GLY A 154 -9.44 -1.24 7.00
CA GLY A 154 -8.57 -1.42 5.83
C GLY A 154 -8.78 -0.40 4.71
N THR A 155 -9.89 0.36 4.71
CA THR A 155 -10.13 1.39 3.69
C THR A 155 -9.03 2.46 3.65
N MET A 156 -8.44 2.79 4.80
CA MET A 156 -7.33 3.75 4.84
C MET A 156 -6.05 3.17 4.21
N ASP A 157 -5.77 1.88 4.42
CA ASP A 157 -4.62 1.21 3.81
C ASP A 157 -4.80 1.09 2.28
N LYS A 158 -6.05 0.86 1.83
CA LYS A 158 -6.44 0.97 0.41
C LYS A 158 -6.15 2.37 -0.15
N SER A 159 -6.44 3.44 0.60
CA SER A 159 -6.12 4.82 0.19
C SER A 159 -4.62 5.14 0.20
N ASP A 160 -3.86 4.64 1.17
CA ASP A 160 -2.41 4.83 1.24
C ASP A 160 -1.73 4.13 0.03
N SER A 161 -2.18 2.94 -0.37
CA SER A 161 -1.66 2.26 -1.57
C SER A 161 -1.93 3.02 -2.87
N TRP A 162 -3.06 3.73 -2.98
CA TRP A 162 -3.35 4.57 -4.13
C TRP A 162 -2.38 5.77 -4.19
N ILE A 163 -2.07 6.36 -3.04
CA ILE A 163 -1.06 7.43 -2.95
C ILE A 163 0.31 6.93 -3.40
N ILE A 164 0.70 5.71 -3.00
CA ILE A 164 1.96 5.09 -3.46
C ILE A 164 1.95 4.88 -4.97
N ALA A 165 0.89 4.28 -5.52
CA ALA A 165 0.76 4.06 -6.96
C ALA A 165 0.81 5.38 -7.74
N LYS A 166 0.08 6.41 -7.30
CA LYS A 166 0.03 7.72 -7.96
C LYS A 166 1.36 8.46 -7.87
N ALA A 167 2.05 8.40 -6.73
CA ALA A 167 3.40 8.93 -6.59
C ALA A 167 4.39 8.21 -7.51
N GLY A 168 4.25 6.89 -7.64
CA GLY A 168 5.00 6.04 -8.57
C GLY A 168 4.77 6.44 -10.03
N TYR A 169 3.52 6.63 -10.43
CA TYR A 169 3.14 7.13 -11.75
C TYR A 169 3.81 8.47 -12.07
N ILE A 170 3.78 9.43 -11.13
CA ILE A 170 4.44 10.72 -11.32
C ILE A 170 5.96 10.52 -11.48
N ASN A 171 6.59 9.68 -10.64
CA ASN A 171 8.02 9.38 -10.77
C ASN A 171 8.38 8.80 -12.15
N TRP A 172 7.61 7.82 -12.61
CA TRP A 172 7.81 7.17 -13.89
C TRP A 172 7.70 8.16 -15.06
N LYS A 173 6.66 9.00 -15.07
CA LYS A 173 6.47 10.04 -16.10
C LYS A 173 7.57 11.11 -16.10
N THR A 174 8.18 11.41 -14.96
CA THR A 174 9.29 12.38 -14.89
C THR A 174 10.65 11.81 -15.32
N LYS A 175 10.81 10.49 -15.32
CA LYS A 175 12.05 9.80 -15.72
C LYS A 175 12.05 9.39 -17.20
N SER A 176 10.87 9.35 -17.83
CA SER A 176 10.66 8.97 -19.23
C SER A 176 10.69 10.20 -20.13
#